data_AF-A0A497EFS4-F1
#
_entry.id   AF-A0A497EFS4-F1
#
_cell.length_a   1.000
_cell.length_b   1.000
_cell.length_c   1.000
_cell.angle_alpha   90.00
_cell.angle_beta   90.00
_cell.angle_gamma   90.00
#
_symmetry.space_group_name_H-M   'P 1'
#
loop_
_entity.id
_entity.type
_entity.pdbx_description
1 polymer ?
#
loop_
_entity_poly.entity_id
_entity_poly.type
_entity_poly.pdbx_seq_one_letter_code
_entity_poly.pdbx_strand_id
1 'polypeptide(L)'
;MKLFLVLAMTLAVAPVIAGQEVPNVIIERHWFHGDRAVRVTLFDNQMAVTTVREKGNQVFFRQMTLDDGEYEIYIKAFAEVAGNVGAEGRDPLGAIDSGAKISLNLPGFAPSSFSYSPIQMLDLPTARLVAVLDDLQQRVTEVSPSEEALRLWVPAVDDQVELFVGGTATVTEVRENGLLIMQQSGTGIILVVPREEWSMIILKVLPRSL
;
A
#
# COMPACT_ATOMS: atom_id res chain seq x y z
N MET A 1 9.87 -22.09 -47.78
CA MET A 1 8.83 -22.34 -46.75
C MET A 1 9.38 -21.83 -45.41
N LYS A 2 8.78 -20.73 -44.93
CA LYS A 2 8.81 -20.09 -43.60
C LYS A 2 10.16 -19.74 -42.95
N LEU A 3 10.48 -18.45 -43.12
CA LEU A 3 11.47 -17.63 -42.44
C LEU A 3 11.12 -17.43 -40.95
N PHE A 4 12.16 -17.30 -40.13
CA PHE A 4 12.18 -17.00 -38.70
C PHE A 4 11.37 -15.75 -38.29
N LEU A 5 10.67 -15.84 -37.15
CA LEU A 5 10.57 -14.72 -36.18
C LEU A 5 10.23 -15.29 -34.80
N VAL A 6 11.24 -15.55 -33.96
CA VAL A 6 11.05 -15.77 -32.53
C VAL A 6 11.23 -14.41 -31.86
N LEU A 7 10.10 -13.82 -31.45
CA LEU A 7 10.07 -12.57 -30.70
C LEU A 7 10.53 -12.86 -29.26
N ALA A 8 11.78 -12.53 -28.94
CA ALA A 8 12.29 -12.59 -27.59
C ALA A 8 11.71 -11.42 -26.78
N MET A 9 10.64 -11.67 -26.02
CA MET A 9 10.20 -10.77 -24.94
C MET A 9 11.24 -10.78 -23.84
N THR A 10 12.03 -9.72 -23.76
CA THR A 10 12.95 -9.46 -22.64
C THR A 10 12.12 -8.93 -21.48
N LEU A 11 11.93 -9.75 -20.44
CA LEU A 11 11.51 -9.28 -19.12
C LEU A 11 12.63 -8.39 -18.57
N ALA A 12 12.35 -7.09 -18.46
CA ALA A 12 13.18 -6.19 -17.68
C ALA A 12 13.05 -6.59 -16.19
N VAL A 13 14.01 -7.37 -15.69
CA VAL A 13 14.21 -7.58 -14.26
C VAL A 13 14.88 -6.32 -13.73
N ALA A 14 14.15 -5.51 -12.96
CA ALA A 14 14.75 -4.41 -12.21
C ALA A 14 15.77 -4.98 -11.20
N PRO A 15 16.90 -4.30 -10.94
CA PRO A 15 17.91 -4.79 -10.02
C PRO A 15 17.32 -4.85 -8.60
N VAL A 16 17.30 -6.06 -8.04
CA VAL A 16 17.01 -6.31 -6.63
C VAL A 16 18.16 -5.74 -5.81
N ILE A 17 17.87 -4.78 -4.94
CA ILE A 17 18.80 -4.33 -3.89
C ILE A 17 19.01 -5.52 -2.96
N ALA A 18 20.22 -6.08 -2.96
CA ALA A 18 20.58 -7.21 -2.10
C ALA A 18 20.46 -6.82 -0.62
N GLY A 19 19.63 -7.54 0.14
CA GLY A 19 19.59 -7.46 1.61
C GLY A 19 18.24 -7.10 2.24
N GLN A 20 17.20 -6.76 1.48
CA GLN A 20 15.83 -6.73 2.00
C GLN A 20 15.19 -8.11 1.79
N GLU A 21 14.93 -8.85 2.87
CA GLU A 21 13.97 -9.95 2.82
C GLU A 21 12.63 -9.37 2.32
N VAL A 22 12.12 -9.94 1.22
CA VAL A 22 10.82 -9.55 0.69
C VAL A 22 9.77 -10.02 1.69
N PRO A 23 8.97 -9.12 2.29
CA PRO A 23 7.99 -9.51 3.30
C PRO A 23 7.00 -10.53 2.71
N ASN A 24 6.60 -11.51 3.52
CA ASN A 24 5.63 -12.50 3.06
C ASN A 24 4.24 -11.88 3.04
N VAL A 25 3.53 -12.10 1.93
CA VAL A 25 2.12 -11.70 1.83
C VAL A 25 1.29 -12.59 2.74
N ILE A 26 0.63 -11.99 3.73
CA ILE A 26 -0.31 -12.69 4.62
C ILE A 26 -1.69 -12.79 3.97
N ILE A 27 -2.15 -11.70 3.38
CA ILE A 27 -3.41 -11.65 2.64
C ILE A 27 -3.30 -10.63 1.53
N GLU A 28 -3.88 -10.96 0.37
CA GLU A 28 -3.97 -10.06 -0.76
C GLU A 28 -5.37 -10.14 -1.36
N ARG A 29 -5.97 -8.98 -1.63
CA ARG A 29 -7.12 -8.86 -2.52
C ARG A 29 -6.71 -8.13 -3.78
N HIS A 30 -6.97 -8.74 -4.93
CA HIS A 30 -6.82 -8.13 -6.23
C HIS A 30 -8.20 -8.02 -6.89
N TRP A 31 -8.74 -6.80 -6.92
CA TRP A 31 -9.94 -6.45 -7.66
C TRP A 31 -9.56 -5.92 -9.03
N PHE A 32 -10.29 -6.33 -10.06
CA PHE A 32 -10.07 -5.87 -11.43
C PHE A 32 -11.41 -5.67 -12.13
N HIS A 33 -11.47 -4.64 -12.98
CA HIS A 33 -12.61 -4.33 -13.83
C HIS A 33 -12.11 -3.59 -15.08
N GLY A 34 -12.11 -4.27 -16.23
CA GLY A 34 -11.54 -3.73 -17.46
C GLY A 34 -10.06 -3.35 -17.27
N ASP A 35 -9.71 -2.10 -17.59
CA ASP A 35 -8.34 -1.58 -17.49
C ASP A 35 -7.94 -1.14 -16.06
N ARG A 36 -8.86 -1.19 -15.09
CA ARG A 36 -8.61 -0.77 -13.71
C ARG A 36 -8.40 -1.97 -12.80
N ALA A 37 -7.35 -1.91 -11.99
CA ALA A 37 -7.05 -2.89 -10.97
C ALA A 37 -6.75 -2.21 -9.64
N VAL A 38 -7.33 -2.73 -8.55
CA VAL A 38 -7.07 -2.31 -7.18
C VAL A 38 -6.48 -3.51 -6.45
N ARG A 39 -5.35 -3.31 -5.78
CA ARG A 39 -4.70 -4.34 -4.97
C ARG A 39 -4.49 -3.84 -3.56
N VAL A 40 -4.91 -4.65 -2.60
CA VAL A 40 -4.71 -4.45 -1.17
C VAL A 40 -3.94 -5.63 -0.63
N THR A 41 -2.84 -5.38 0.06
CA THR A 41 -1.93 -6.42 0.55
C THR A 41 -1.55 -6.11 1.99
N LEU A 42 -1.64 -7.12 2.87
CA LEU A 42 -1.03 -7.08 4.20
C LEU A 42 0.15 -8.05 4.23
N PHE A 43 1.27 -7.58 4.76
CA PHE A 43 2.52 -8.32 4.88
C PHE A 43 2.79 -8.75 6.34
N ASP A 44 3.65 -9.75 6.50
CA ASP A 44 4.05 -10.29 7.80
C ASP A 44 4.85 -9.31 8.67
N ASN A 45 5.43 -8.28 8.05
CA ASN A 45 6.12 -7.18 8.70
C ASN A 45 5.18 -5.99 9.06
N GLN A 46 3.88 -6.23 9.20
CA GLN A 46 2.85 -5.25 9.60
C GLN A 46 2.57 -4.16 8.55
N MET A 47 3.20 -4.23 7.39
CA MET A 47 2.97 -3.28 6.31
C MET A 47 1.67 -3.63 5.57
N ALA A 48 0.81 -2.64 5.38
CA ALA A 48 -0.37 -2.73 4.54
C ALA A 48 -0.21 -1.78 3.34
N VAL A 49 -0.52 -2.25 2.14
CA VAL A 49 -0.31 -1.52 0.88
C VAL A 49 -1.57 -1.55 0.04
N THR A 50 -1.96 -0.39 -0.48
CA THR A 50 -3.03 -0.25 -1.47
C THR A 50 -2.47 0.38 -2.74
N THR A 51 -2.67 -0.29 -3.88
CA THR A 51 -2.27 0.22 -5.19
C THR A 51 -3.45 0.24 -6.14
N VAL A 52 -3.55 1.26 -6.98
CA VAL A 52 -4.49 1.30 -8.10
C VAL A 52 -3.71 1.45 -9.39
N ARG A 53 -4.01 0.59 -10.35
CA ARG A 53 -3.51 0.67 -11.72
C ARG A 53 -4.65 0.95 -12.68
N GLU A 54 -4.39 1.78 -13.67
CA GLU A 54 -5.28 2.05 -14.79
C GLU A 54 -4.48 1.97 -16.09
N LYS A 55 -4.95 1.15 -17.05
CA LYS A 55 -4.28 0.92 -18.35
C LYS A 55 -2.81 0.49 -18.19
N GLY A 56 -2.53 -0.31 -17.16
CA GLY A 56 -1.20 -0.79 -16.80
C GLY A 56 -0.33 0.21 -16.03
N ASN A 57 -0.73 1.47 -15.89
CA ASN A 57 0.02 2.49 -15.15
C ASN A 57 -0.44 2.54 -13.69
N GLN A 58 0.49 2.65 -12.75
CA GLN A 58 0.16 2.90 -11.35
C GLN A 58 -0.28 4.35 -11.18
N VAL A 59 -1.56 4.55 -10.84
CA VAL A 59 -2.17 5.87 -10.63
C VAL A 59 -2.38 6.19 -9.15
N PHE A 60 -2.30 5.17 -8.29
CA PHE A 60 -2.38 5.33 -6.84
C PHE A 60 -1.48 4.33 -6.13
N PHE A 61 -0.84 4.80 -5.07
CA PHE A 61 -0.06 3.99 -4.15
C PHE A 61 -0.13 4.61 -2.76
N ARG A 62 -0.50 3.79 -1.78
CA ARG A 62 -0.42 4.09 -0.37
C ARG A 62 0.08 2.88 0.37
N GLN A 63 0.80 3.15 1.45
CA GLN A 63 1.23 2.15 2.39
C GLN A 63 1.13 2.73 3.79
N MET A 64 0.92 1.87 4.77
CA MET A 64 1.01 2.20 6.18
C MET A 64 1.62 1.02 6.92
N THR A 65 2.36 1.30 7.98
CA THR A 65 2.75 0.26 8.94
C THR A 65 1.74 0.26 10.08
N LEU A 66 1.03 -0.86 10.26
CA LEU A 66 0.12 -1.06 11.39
C LEU A 66 0.93 -1.15 12.69
N ASP A 67 0.35 -0.69 13.80
CA ASP A 67 0.93 -1.01 15.11
C ASP A 67 0.67 -2.48 15.50
N ASP A 68 1.39 -2.97 16.51
CA ASP A 68 1.31 -4.37 16.94
C ASP A 68 -0.13 -4.79 17.31
N GLY A 69 -0.89 -3.91 17.95
CA GLY A 69 -2.25 -4.18 18.40
C GLY A 69 -3.23 -4.25 17.23
N GLU A 70 -3.14 -3.30 16.30
CA GLU A 70 -3.94 -3.26 15.08
C GLU A 70 -3.64 -4.46 14.19
N TYR A 71 -2.36 -4.78 14.00
CA TYR A 71 -1.93 -5.94 13.23
C TYR A 71 -2.54 -7.23 13.81
N GLU A 72 -2.44 -7.44 15.12
CA GLU A 72 -3.05 -8.61 15.78
C GLU A 72 -4.57 -8.69 15.58
N ILE A 73 -5.28 -7.56 15.61
CA ILE A 73 -6.73 -7.51 15.39
C ILE A 73 -7.06 -7.99 13.98
N TYR A 74 -6.36 -7.50 12.95
CA TYR A 74 -6.56 -7.94 11.58
C TYR A 74 -6.25 -9.43 11.39
N ILE A 75 -5.13 -9.91 11.92
CA ILE A 75 -4.76 -11.33 11.83
C ILE A 75 -5.82 -12.22 12.48
N LYS A 76 -6.32 -11.86 13.67
CA LYS A 76 -7.40 -12.59 14.34
C LYS A 76 -8.68 -12.59 13.51
N ALA A 77 -9.11 -11.42 13.02
CA ALA A 77 -10.30 -11.29 12.19
C ALA A 77 -10.23 -12.13 10.91
N PHE A 78 -9.06 -12.19 10.26
CA PHE A 78 -8.86 -13.04 9.09
C PHE A 78 -8.85 -14.53 9.45
N ALA A 79 -8.19 -14.92 10.54
CA ALA A 79 -8.12 -16.31 10.98
C ALA A 79 -9.49 -16.89 11.36
N GLU A 80 -10.37 -16.09 11.97
CA GLU A 80 -11.73 -16.50 12.35
C GLU A 80 -12.58 -16.98 11.16
N VAL A 81 -12.32 -16.42 9.97
CA VAL A 81 -13.10 -16.71 8.76
C VAL A 81 -12.38 -17.62 7.77
N ALA A 82 -11.04 -17.64 7.78
CA ALA A 82 -10.21 -18.31 6.78
C ALA A 82 -10.53 -19.81 6.56
N GLY A 83 -10.92 -20.54 7.61
CA GLY A 83 -11.27 -21.95 7.52
C GLY A 83 -12.58 -22.25 6.76
N ASN A 84 -13.46 -21.26 6.64
CA ASN A 84 -14.81 -21.42 6.11
C ASN A 84 -15.08 -20.61 4.83
N VAL A 85 -14.12 -19.79 4.41
CA VAL A 85 -14.27 -18.89 3.26
C VAL A 85 -14.19 -19.67 1.95
N GLY A 86 -15.06 -19.30 1.00
CA GLY A 86 -15.11 -19.91 -0.32
C GLY A 86 -15.40 -21.40 -0.27
N ALA A 87 -16.17 -21.87 0.72
CA ALA A 87 -16.67 -23.25 0.74
C ALA A 87 -17.82 -23.43 -0.26
N GLU A 88 -18.62 -22.38 -0.48
CA GLU A 88 -19.69 -22.32 -1.48
C GLU A 88 -19.29 -21.29 -2.55
N GLY A 89 -19.17 -21.71 -3.81
CA GLY A 89 -18.83 -20.80 -4.92
C GLY A 89 -17.35 -20.74 -5.32
N ARG A 90 -16.60 -21.84 -5.17
CA ARG A 90 -15.25 -22.03 -5.78
C ARG A 90 -15.34 -22.20 -7.29
N ASP A 91 -15.95 -21.26 -8.00
CA ASP A 91 -15.74 -21.26 -9.44
C ASP A 91 -14.28 -20.84 -9.67
N PRO A 92 -13.46 -21.67 -10.33
CA PRO A 92 -12.22 -21.16 -10.88
C PRO A 92 -12.61 -19.99 -11.79
N LEU A 93 -11.98 -18.82 -11.63
CA LEU A 93 -12.12 -17.67 -12.54
C LEU A 93 -11.60 -18.06 -13.93
N GLY A 94 -12.33 -18.93 -14.62
CA GLY A 94 -12.26 -19.06 -16.06
C GLY A 94 -13.07 -17.93 -16.64
N ALA A 95 -12.38 -16.86 -17.04
CA ALA A 95 -12.90 -15.77 -17.87
C ALA A 95 -14.01 -14.91 -17.25
N ILE A 96 -13.69 -14.13 -16.21
CA ILE A 96 -14.50 -12.95 -15.87
C ILE A 96 -13.69 -11.70 -16.19
N ASP A 97 -14.27 -10.76 -16.92
CA ASP A 97 -13.66 -9.45 -17.24
C ASP A 97 -13.62 -8.50 -16.01
N SER A 98 -14.31 -8.90 -14.94
CA SER A 98 -14.43 -8.16 -13.69
C SER A 98 -14.58 -9.12 -12.52
N GLY A 99 -13.81 -8.94 -11.47
CA GLY A 99 -13.88 -9.80 -10.30
C GLY A 99 -12.89 -9.41 -9.22
N ALA A 100 -12.92 -10.14 -8.13
CA ALA A 100 -11.90 -10.06 -7.08
C ALA A 100 -11.33 -11.44 -6.83
N LYS A 101 -10.00 -11.53 -6.77
CA LYS A 101 -9.27 -12.69 -6.29
C LYS A 101 -8.71 -12.37 -4.91
N ILE A 102 -8.92 -13.27 -3.95
CA ILE A 102 -8.33 -13.19 -2.62
C ILE A 102 -7.36 -14.35 -2.45
N SER A 103 -6.15 -14.05 -1.97
CA SER A 103 -5.13 -15.01 -1.57
C SER A 103 -4.89 -14.89 -0.07
N LEU A 104 -4.87 -16.02 0.64
CA LEU A 104 -4.75 -16.14 2.08
C LEU A 104 -3.54 -17.01 2.41
N ASN A 105 -2.59 -16.47 3.15
CA ASN A 105 -1.38 -17.13 3.65
C ASN A 105 -1.22 -16.84 5.16
N LEU A 106 -2.26 -17.11 5.93
CA LEU A 106 -2.28 -16.81 7.36
C LEU A 106 -1.41 -17.80 8.15
N PRO A 107 -0.71 -17.34 9.21
CA PRO A 107 0.03 -18.23 10.10
C PRO A 107 -0.87 -19.32 10.69
N GLY A 108 -0.45 -20.58 10.59
CA GLY A 108 -1.23 -21.72 11.10
C GLY A 108 -2.32 -22.25 10.15
N PHE A 109 -2.49 -21.67 8.96
CA PHE A 109 -3.42 -22.13 7.93
C PHE A 109 -2.67 -22.56 6.67
N ALA A 110 -3.24 -23.52 5.93
CA ALA A 110 -2.74 -23.84 4.60
C ALA A 110 -3.03 -22.66 3.65
N PRO A 111 -2.07 -22.27 2.80
CA PRO A 111 -2.31 -21.27 1.75
C PRO A 111 -3.55 -21.61 0.93
N SER A 112 -4.42 -20.62 0.72
CA SER A 112 -5.64 -20.79 -0.06
C SER A 112 -5.92 -19.55 -0.88
N SER A 113 -6.71 -19.72 -1.95
CA SER A 113 -7.20 -18.60 -2.73
C SER A 113 -8.57 -18.93 -3.28
N PHE A 114 -9.38 -17.90 -3.45
CA PHE A 114 -10.69 -18.02 -4.06
C PHE A 114 -11.00 -16.72 -4.79
N SER A 115 -12.14 -16.68 -5.45
CA SER A 115 -12.53 -15.51 -6.20
C SER A 115 -14.03 -15.31 -6.14
N TYR A 116 -14.43 -14.06 -6.33
CA TYR A 116 -15.82 -13.68 -6.27
C TYR A 116 -16.12 -12.53 -7.24
N SER A 117 -17.36 -12.46 -7.69
CA SER A 117 -17.89 -11.28 -8.34
C SER A 117 -18.42 -10.30 -7.29
N PRO A 118 -18.08 -8.99 -7.36
CA PRO A 118 -18.60 -7.99 -6.42
C PRO A 118 -20.13 -7.87 -6.38
N ILE A 119 -20.82 -8.34 -7.42
CA ILE A 119 -22.29 -8.32 -7.52
C ILE A 119 -22.94 -9.63 -7.09
N GLN A 120 -22.16 -10.66 -6.74
CA GLN A 120 -22.72 -11.93 -6.27
C GLN A 120 -23.14 -11.83 -4.80
N MET A 121 -24.15 -12.60 -4.42
CA MET A 121 -24.46 -12.79 -3.01
C MET A 121 -23.33 -13.63 -2.39
N LEU A 122 -22.64 -13.06 -1.41
CA LEU A 122 -21.56 -13.74 -0.69
C LEU A 122 -22.13 -14.55 0.48
N ASP A 123 -21.53 -15.70 0.76
CA ASP A 123 -21.75 -16.38 2.03
C ASP A 123 -21.25 -15.51 3.20
N LEU A 124 -21.74 -15.78 4.41
CA LEU A 124 -21.41 -14.98 5.59
C LEU A 124 -19.89 -14.95 5.89
N PRO A 125 -19.14 -16.07 5.85
CA PRO A 125 -17.70 -16.04 6.04
C PRO A 125 -16.97 -15.14 5.03
N THR A 126 -17.32 -15.23 3.76
CA THR A 126 -16.71 -14.45 2.68
C THR A 126 -17.07 -12.98 2.80
N ALA A 127 -18.33 -12.65 3.12
CA ALA A 127 -18.76 -11.28 3.35
C ALA A 127 -17.99 -10.62 4.51
N ARG A 128 -17.77 -11.34 5.61
CA ARG A 128 -16.96 -10.87 6.74
C ARG A 128 -15.51 -10.63 6.35
N LEU A 129 -14.89 -11.56 5.62
CA LEU A 129 -13.52 -11.39 5.13
C LEU A 129 -13.39 -10.15 4.24
N VAL A 130 -14.34 -9.96 3.32
CA VAL A 130 -14.38 -8.80 2.43
C VAL A 130 -14.53 -7.50 3.21
N ALA A 131 -15.38 -7.47 4.24
CA ALA A 131 -15.56 -6.29 5.09
C ALA A 131 -14.27 -5.91 5.84
N VAL A 132 -13.54 -6.90 6.36
CA VAL A 132 -12.24 -6.63 7.03
C VAL A 132 -11.20 -6.11 6.04
N LEU A 133 -11.18 -6.63 4.80
CA LEU A 133 -10.32 -6.13 3.73
C LEU A 133 -10.70 -4.71 3.26
N ASP A 134 -12.00 -4.39 3.23
CA ASP A 134 -12.48 -3.05 2.92
C ASP A 134 -12.08 -2.04 3.99
N ASP A 135 -12.21 -2.42 5.27
CA ASP A 135 -11.74 -1.61 6.40
C ASP A 135 -10.22 -1.36 6.34
N LEU A 136 -9.42 -2.42 6.10
CA LEU A 136 -7.98 -2.28 5.90
C LEU A 136 -7.65 -1.36 4.72
N GLN A 137 -8.33 -1.53 3.58
CA GLN A 137 -8.13 -0.69 2.40
C GLN A 137 -8.46 0.78 2.71
N GLN A 138 -9.58 1.02 3.40
CA GLN A 138 -10.01 2.35 3.79
C GLN A 138 -8.95 3.02 4.66
N ARG A 139 -8.49 2.34 5.71
CA ARG A 139 -7.40 2.85 6.57
C ARG A 139 -6.16 3.22 5.76
N VAL A 140 -5.66 2.30 4.93
CA VAL A 140 -4.46 2.55 4.10
C VAL A 140 -4.68 3.73 3.14
N THR A 141 -5.91 3.91 2.65
CA THR A 141 -6.25 4.99 1.70
C THR A 141 -6.37 6.35 2.39
N GLU A 142 -6.84 6.36 3.64
CA GLU A 142 -7.01 7.57 4.46
C GLU A 142 -5.69 8.08 5.05
N VAL A 143 -4.68 7.22 5.19
CA VAL A 143 -3.33 7.62 5.61
C VAL A 143 -2.76 8.65 4.63
N SER A 144 -2.28 9.76 5.20
CA SER A 144 -1.64 10.78 4.40
C SER A 144 -0.41 10.18 3.72
N PRO A 145 -0.19 10.40 2.40
CA PRO A 145 1.05 9.97 1.75
C PRO A 145 2.30 10.50 2.45
N SER A 146 2.18 11.60 3.19
CA SER A 146 3.25 12.14 4.00
C SER A 146 3.54 11.28 5.22
N GLU A 147 2.57 10.67 5.91
CA GLU A 147 2.79 10.03 7.21
C GLU A 147 3.82 8.91 7.19
N GLU A 148 3.70 7.96 6.28
CA GLU A 148 4.66 6.84 6.21
C GLU A 148 6.02 7.29 5.68
N ALA A 149 6.04 8.18 4.68
CA ALA A 149 7.28 8.76 4.16
C ALA A 149 8.01 9.55 5.25
N LEU A 150 7.28 10.31 6.06
CA LEU A 150 7.79 11.08 7.20
C LEU A 150 8.22 10.19 8.37
N ARG A 151 7.57 9.04 8.57
CA ARG A 151 7.92 8.08 9.63
C ARG A 151 9.33 7.53 9.46
N LEU A 152 9.69 7.21 8.22
CA LEU A 152 11.01 6.68 7.85
C LEU A 152 12.03 7.78 7.51
N TRP A 153 11.58 9.00 7.29
CA TRP A 153 12.45 10.12 6.98
C TRP A 153 13.24 10.58 8.22
N VAL A 154 14.56 10.55 8.08
CA VAL A 154 15.48 11.19 9.03
C VAL A 154 15.77 12.59 8.50
N PRO A 155 15.16 13.65 9.05
CA PRO A 155 15.33 15.00 8.54
C PRO A 155 16.78 15.47 8.69
N ALA A 156 17.27 16.17 7.68
CA ALA A 156 18.52 16.88 7.72
C ALA A 156 18.34 18.34 7.26
N VAL A 157 19.29 19.19 7.64
CA VAL A 157 19.39 20.54 7.07
C VAL A 157 19.51 20.44 5.55
N ASP A 158 18.91 21.40 4.86
CA ASP A 158 18.78 21.50 3.41
C ASP A 158 17.83 20.51 2.74
N ASP A 159 17.18 19.60 3.49
CA ASP A 159 16.09 18.80 2.95
C ASP A 159 14.95 19.70 2.46
N GLN A 160 14.38 19.37 1.30
CA GLN A 160 13.23 20.08 0.76
C GLN A 160 11.96 19.27 0.96
N VAL A 161 10.87 19.97 1.27
CA VAL A 161 9.54 19.38 1.45
C VAL A 161 8.50 20.17 0.67
N GLU A 162 7.47 19.50 0.18
CA GLU A 162 6.26 20.15 -0.33
C GLU A 162 5.26 20.32 0.82
N LEU A 163 4.61 21.47 0.91
CA LEU A 163 3.67 21.79 1.98
C LEU A 163 2.22 21.52 1.54
N PHE A 164 1.35 21.14 2.49
CA PHE A 164 -0.09 20.97 2.25
C PHE A 164 -0.79 22.25 1.77
N VAL A 165 -0.31 23.42 2.23
CA VAL A 165 -0.80 24.74 1.81
C VAL A 165 -0.32 25.14 0.41
N GLY A 166 0.49 24.29 -0.24
CA GLY A 166 1.13 24.56 -1.51
C GLY A 166 2.52 25.21 -1.36
N GLY A 167 3.34 25.00 -2.38
CA GLY A 167 4.73 25.45 -2.41
C GLY A 167 5.69 24.51 -1.67
N THR A 168 6.94 24.93 -1.56
CA THR A 168 8.03 24.16 -0.96
C THR A 168 8.60 24.87 0.25
N ALA A 169 9.23 24.12 1.15
CA ALA A 169 10.06 24.64 2.22
C ALA A 169 11.39 23.88 2.31
N THR A 170 12.42 24.56 2.79
CA THR A 170 13.74 23.97 3.07
C THR A 170 13.93 23.86 4.57
N VAL A 171 14.34 22.69 5.05
CA VAL A 171 14.71 22.48 6.45
C VAL A 171 15.98 23.28 6.75
N THR A 172 15.89 24.25 7.65
CA THR A 172 17.02 25.07 8.07
C THR A 172 17.60 24.59 9.40
N GLU A 173 16.80 23.92 10.23
CA GLU A 173 17.25 23.36 11.50
C GLU A 173 16.44 22.12 11.90
N VAL A 174 17.12 21.14 12.49
CA VAL A 174 16.54 19.94 13.09
C VAL A 174 16.97 19.88 14.55
N ARG A 175 16.00 19.81 15.48
CA ARG A 175 16.25 19.69 16.91
C ARG A 175 16.16 18.22 17.37
N GLU A 176 16.79 17.91 18.50
CA GLU A 176 16.84 16.54 19.06
C GLU A 176 15.47 15.94 19.39
N ASN A 177 14.47 16.77 19.69
CA ASN A 177 13.09 16.34 19.95
C ASN A 177 12.27 16.12 18.66
N GLY A 178 12.88 16.22 17.48
CA GLY A 178 12.17 16.12 16.20
C GLY A 178 11.41 17.39 15.80
N LEU A 179 11.66 18.53 16.45
CA LEU A 179 11.15 19.81 15.98
C LEU A 179 11.94 20.27 14.75
N LEU A 180 11.20 20.65 13.70
CA LEU A 180 11.77 21.18 12.47
C LEU A 180 11.58 22.69 12.40
N ILE A 181 12.63 23.38 11.98
CA ILE A 181 12.52 24.75 11.49
C ILE A 181 12.75 24.71 10.00
N MET A 182 11.81 25.26 9.25
CA MET A 182 11.82 25.28 7.80
C MET A 182 11.56 26.70 7.29
N GLN A 183 12.12 27.03 6.14
CA GLN A 183 11.84 28.30 5.46
C GLN A 183 11.09 28.02 4.15
N GLN A 184 9.90 28.61 4.01
CA GLN A 184 9.09 28.47 2.80
C GLN A 184 9.75 29.21 1.63
N SER A 185 9.91 28.50 0.51
CA SER A 185 10.48 29.03 -0.72
C SER A 185 9.55 30.08 -1.33
N GLY A 186 10.10 31.21 -1.75
CA GLY A 186 9.36 32.31 -2.39
C GLY A 186 8.75 33.32 -1.43
N THR A 187 8.31 32.91 -0.23
CA THR A 187 7.76 33.83 0.79
C THR A 187 8.75 34.17 1.89
N GLY A 188 9.71 33.28 2.18
CA GLY A 188 10.67 33.43 3.28
C GLY A 188 10.06 33.24 4.67
N ILE A 189 8.81 32.79 4.76
CA ILE A 189 8.15 32.50 6.04
C ILE A 189 8.88 31.37 6.75
N ILE A 190 9.15 31.55 8.05
CA ILE A 190 9.71 30.52 8.90
C ILE A 190 8.58 29.71 9.52
N LEU A 191 8.63 28.40 9.34
CA LEU A 191 7.73 27.42 9.92
C LEU A 191 8.47 26.68 11.03
N VAL A 192 7.83 26.56 12.18
CA VAL A 192 8.31 25.77 13.31
C VAL A 192 7.31 24.65 13.51
N VAL A 193 7.71 23.42 13.20
CA VAL A 193 6.79 22.28 13.11
C VAL A 193 7.26 21.17 14.07
N PRO A 194 6.51 20.91 15.15
CA PRO A 194 6.81 19.80 16.04
C PRO A 194 6.50 18.45 15.36
N ARG A 195 7.08 17.36 15.87
CA ARG A 195 7.06 16.04 15.20
C ARG A 195 5.65 15.53 14.94
N GLU A 196 4.75 15.74 15.89
CA GLU A 196 3.35 15.35 15.86
C GLU A 196 2.53 16.08 14.79
N GLU A 197 3.02 17.21 14.26
CA GLU A 197 2.33 18.00 13.24
C GLU A 197 2.90 17.82 11.83
N TRP A 198 3.98 17.03 11.68
CA TRP A 198 4.64 16.86 10.37
C TRP A 198 3.65 16.43 9.28
N SER A 199 2.75 15.48 9.58
CA SER A 199 1.79 14.98 8.61
C SER A 199 0.69 15.96 8.22
N MET A 200 0.44 16.98 9.05
CA MET A 200 -0.54 18.02 8.77
C MET A 200 0.03 19.16 7.91
N ILE A 201 1.36 19.34 7.95
CA ILE A 201 2.03 20.47 7.28
C ILE A 201 2.80 20.02 6.04
N ILE A 202 3.48 18.88 6.11
CA ILE A 202 4.32 18.36 5.02
C ILE A 202 3.49 17.37 4.21
N LEU A 203 3.41 17.62 2.90
CA LEU A 203 2.75 16.75 1.92
C LEU A 203 3.67 15.63 1.43
N LYS A 204 4.95 15.95 1.16
CA LYS A 204 5.97 14.96 0.79
C LYS A 204 7.38 15.52 0.98
N VAL A 205 8.34 14.63 1.19
CA VAL A 205 9.78 14.95 1.14
C VAL A 205 10.24 14.89 -0.31
N LEU A 206 10.98 15.90 -0.76
CA LEU A 206 11.52 15.98 -2.12
C LEU A 206 12.91 15.33 -2.17
N PRO A 207 13.33 14.78 -3.32
CA PRO A 207 14.67 14.23 -3.48
C PRO A 207 15.73 15.30 -3.22
N ARG A 208 16.81 14.94 -2.51
CA ARG A 208 17.98 15.80 -2.39
C ARG A 208 18.54 16.07 -3.79
N SER A 209 18.72 17.35 -4.13
CA SER A 209 19.48 17.72 -5.32
C SER A 209 20.94 17.33 -5.04
N LEU A 210 21.43 16.31 -5.75
CA LEU A 210 22.84 15.89 -5.72
C LEU A 210 23.75 16.95 -6.35
#